data_AF-A0A7Y1W463-F1
#
_entry.id   AF-A0A7Y1W463-F1
#
_cell.length_a   1.000
_cell.length_b   1.000
_cell.length_c   1.000
_cell.angle_alpha   90.00
_cell.angle_beta   90.00
_cell.angle_gamma   90.00
#
_symmetry.space_group_name_H-M   'P 1'
#
loop_
_entity.id
_entity.type
_entity.pdbx_description
1 polymer ?
#
loop_
_entity_poly.entity_id
_entity_poly.type
_entity_poly.pdbx_seq_one_letter_code
_entity_poly.pdbx_strand_id
1 'polypeptide(L)'
;MSPMPSHGLYAITRQAHPDLPGLLSEVRQALAGGAAVVQFRDKSGDARWRLEAASSIRDLCRAAGIPLIVNDDVALAKRAGADGVHIGRHDGDVAAVREAVGPGLLLGVSCYTDIDRARAAVAAGADYVAFGSFYPSETKPGAVHCGFDVLREARGLEKPLVAIGG
;
A
#
# COMPACT_ATOMS: atom_id res chain seq x y z
N MET A 1 4.64 13.00 11.55
CA MET A 1 4.22 11.96 10.59
C MET A 1 4.38 12.56 9.21
N SER A 2 5.06 11.87 8.29
CA SER A 2 5.15 12.35 6.92
C SER A 2 3.81 12.09 6.22
N PRO A 3 3.20 13.09 5.58
CA PRO A 3 1.95 12.89 4.85
C PRO A 3 2.18 11.95 3.67
N MET A 4 1.11 11.28 3.22
CA MET A 4 1.14 10.55 1.95
C MET A 4 1.54 11.52 0.82
N PRO A 5 2.53 11.17 -0.04
CA PRO A 5 2.90 12.02 -1.18
C PRO A 5 1.71 12.30 -2.10
N SER A 6 1.64 13.52 -2.65
CA SER A 6 0.54 13.94 -3.53
C SER A 6 0.69 13.43 -4.97
N HIS A 7 1.89 13.03 -5.38
CA HIS A 7 2.19 12.44 -6.68
C HIS A 7 3.48 11.62 -6.61
N GLY A 8 3.68 10.71 -7.57
CA GLY A 8 4.91 9.93 -7.73
C GLY A 8 4.66 8.46 -7.98
N LEU A 9 5.74 7.68 -8.02
CA LEU A 9 5.68 6.23 -8.23
C LEU A 9 5.43 5.50 -6.90
N TYR A 10 4.36 4.71 -6.86
CA TYR A 10 4.09 3.79 -5.75
C TYR A 10 4.57 2.38 -6.12
N ALA A 11 5.73 1.99 -5.60
CA ALA A 11 6.29 0.65 -5.78
C ALA A 11 5.70 -0.36 -4.78
N ILE A 12 5.34 -1.55 -5.25
CA ILE A 12 4.87 -2.66 -4.42
C ILE A 12 5.84 -3.83 -4.63
N THR A 13 6.34 -4.41 -3.55
CA THR A 13 7.25 -5.55 -3.65
C THR A 13 6.54 -6.76 -4.27
N ARG A 14 7.27 -7.53 -5.07
CA ARG A 14 6.77 -8.84 -5.53
C ARG A 14 6.61 -9.79 -4.35
N GLN A 15 5.75 -10.80 -4.52
CA GLN A 15 5.76 -11.94 -3.62
C GLN A 15 7.02 -12.75 -3.90
N ALA A 16 7.95 -12.78 -2.94
CA ALA A 16 9.24 -13.43 -3.08
C ALA A 16 9.38 -14.60 -2.10
N HIS A 17 10.18 -15.59 -2.47
CA HIS A 17 10.75 -16.52 -1.49
C HIS A 17 11.73 -15.75 -0.57
N PRO A 18 12.07 -16.29 0.62
CA PRO A 18 13.00 -15.65 1.54
C PRO A 18 14.39 -15.41 0.93
N ASP A 19 14.56 -14.24 0.31
CA ASP A 19 15.80 -13.73 -0.27
C ASP A 19 15.91 -12.24 0.11
N LEU A 20 16.38 -11.99 1.33
CA LEU A 20 16.50 -10.63 1.84
C LEU A 20 17.46 -9.79 0.98
N PRO A 21 18.66 -10.27 0.61
CA PRO A 21 19.58 -9.49 -0.23
C PRO A 21 18.95 -9.08 -1.57
N GLY A 22 18.27 -9.99 -2.26
CA GLY A 22 17.59 -9.71 -3.52
C GLY A 22 16.46 -8.70 -3.35
N LEU A 23 15.59 -8.90 -2.37
CA LEU A 23 14.48 -7.98 -2.06
C LEU A 23 14.99 -6.57 -1.73
N LEU A 24 16.03 -6.44 -0.90
CA LEU A 24 16.60 -5.14 -0.58
C LEU A 24 17.32 -4.50 -1.76
N SER A 25 17.88 -5.29 -2.68
CA SER A 25 18.44 -4.80 -3.95
C SER A 25 17.36 -4.20 -4.84
N GLU A 26 16.24 -4.90 -5.02
CA GLU A 26 15.08 -4.43 -5.81
C GLU A 26 14.50 -3.13 -5.21
N VAL A 27 14.33 -3.08 -3.89
CA VAL A 27 13.86 -1.87 -3.21
C VAL A 27 14.83 -0.71 -3.41
N ARG A 28 16.15 -0.93 -3.29
CA ARG A 28 17.15 0.12 -3.57
C ARG A 28 17.06 0.64 -5.00
N GLN A 29 16.83 -0.24 -5.97
CA GLN A 29 16.64 0.16 -7.37
C GLN A 29 15.37 0.99 -7.55
N ALA A 30 14.26 0.60 -6.92
CA ALA A 30 13.03 1.37 -6.94
C ALA A 30 13.19 2.77 -6.30
N LEU A 31 13.90 2.85 -5.17
CA LEU A 31 14.24 4.13 -4.52
C LEU A 31 15.09 5.02 -5.45
N ALA A 32 16.14 4.46 -6.05
CA ALA A 32 16.99 5.18 -7.00
C ALA A 32 16.22 5.63 -8.26
N GLY A 33 15.21 4.86 -8.67
CA GLY A 33 14.29 5.19 -9.76
C GLY A 33 13.23 6.23 -9.43
N GLY A 34 13.21 6.76 -8.19
CA GLY A 34 12.28 7.83 -7.78
C GLY A 34 10.95 7.32 -7.22
N ALA A 35 10.91 6.11 -6.64
CA ALA A 35 9.75 5.67 -5.87
C ALA A 35 9.44 6.67 -4.75
N ALA A 36 8.21 7.17 -4.73
CA ALA A 36 7.71 8.07 -3.69
C ALA A 36 7.16 7.30 -2.49
N VAL A 37 6.72 6.06 -2.70
CA VAL A 37 6.19 5.15 -1.67
C VAL A 37 6.63 3.73 -1.99
N VAL A 38 6.97 2.95 -0.96
CA VAL A 38 7.18 1.50 -1.06
C VAL A 38 6.12 0.79 -0.21
N GLN A 39 5.47 -0.23 -0.77
CA GLN A 39 4.63 -1.15 -0.03
C GLN A 39 5.25 -2.53 0.00
N PHE A 40 5.50 -3.02 1.21
CA PHE A 40 5.89 -4.39 1.44
C PHE A 40 4.66 -5.30 1.40
N ARG A 41 4.64 -6.21 0.43
CA ARG A 41 3.58 -7.19 0.23
C ARG A 41 4.15 -8.61 0.23
N ASP A 42 3.84 -9.34 1.29
CA ASP A 42 4.14 -10.76 1.42
C ASP A 42 2.97 -11.48 2.10
N LYS A 43 2.43 -12.48 1.40
CA LYS A 43 1.28 -13.30 1.82
C LYS A 43 1.67 -14.65 2.42
N SER A 44 2.96 -14.90 2.64
CA SER A 44 3.45 -16.09 3.32
C SER A 44 3.04 -16.11 4.79
N GLY A 45 3.01 -17.31 5.37
CA GLY A 45 2.78 -17.49 6.81
C GLY A 45 4.03 -17.28 7.68
N ASP A 46 5.18 -16.91 7.09
CA ASP A 46 6.43 -16.80 7.84
C ASP A 46 6.54 -15.43 8.53
N ALA A 47 6.05 -15.38 9.77
CA ALA A 47 6.03 -14.16 10.57
C ALA A 47 7.44 -13.63 10.91
N ARG A 48 8.46 -14.51 10.99
CA ARG A 48 9.84 -14.09 11.28
C ARG A 48 10.43 -13.39 10.07
N TRP A 49 10.35 -14.05 8.92
CA TRP A 49 10.78 -13.51 7.63
C TRP A 49 10.09 -12.17 7.34
N ARG A 50 8.76 -12.11 7.44
CA ARG A 50 7.98 -10.90 7.15
C ARG A 50 8.40 -9.71 8.01
N LEU A 51 8.69 -9.95 9.30
CA LEU A 51 9.17 -8.89 10.19
C LEU A 51 10.60 -8.43 9.84
N GLU A 52 11.50 -9.37 9.54
CA GLU A 52 12.87 -9.07 9.16
C GLU A 52 12.93 -8.26 7.86
N ALA A 53 12.17 -8.69 6.85
CA ALA A 53 12.04 -8.00 5.59
C ALA A 53 11.43 -6.60 5.74
N ALA A 54 10.28 -6.49 6.42
CA ALA A 54 9.61 -5.20 6.62
C ALA A 54 10.48 -4.20 7.37
N SER A 55 11.16 -4.63 8.44
CA SER A 55 12.07 -3.77 9.22
C SER A 55 13.26 -3.31 8.37
N SER A 56 13.86 -4.23 7.60
CA SER A 56 15.00 -3.90 6.74
C SER A 56 14.63 -2.94 5.61
N ILE A 57 13.45 -3.11 5.01
CA ILE A 57 12.91 -2.17 4.02
C ILE A 57 12.60 -0.82 4.68
N ARG A 58 12.11 -0.82 5.93
CA ARG A 58 11.81 0.42 6.65
C ARG A 58 13.05 1.28 6.80
N ASP A 59 14.19 0.68 7.14
CA ASP A 59 15.46 1.40 7.28
C ASP A 59 15.90 2.06 5.98
N LEU A 60 15.76 1.36 4.83
CA LEU A 60 16.04 1.95 3.52
C LEU A 60 15.10 3.11 3.18
N CYS A 61 13.80 2.92 3.41
CA CYS A 61 12.79 3.95 3.15
C CYS A 61 13.02 5.17 4.05
N ARG A 62 13.40 4.95 5.32
CA ARG A 62 13.71 6.03 6.28
C ARG A 62 14.92 6.83 5.82
N ALA A 63 15.99 6.17 5.38
CA ALA A 63 17.18 6.82 4.86
C ALA A 63 16.88 7.66 3.59
N ALA A 64 15.92 7.22 2.77
CA ALA A 64 15.46 7.94 1.59
C ALA A 64 14.37 9.00 1.87
N GLY A 65 13.88 9.11 3.11
CA GLY A 65 12.81 10.05 3.47
C GLY A 65 11.43 9.68 2.91
N ILE A 66 11.21 8.42 2.52
CA ILE A 66 9.95 7.94 1.95
C ILE A 66 9.18 7.00 2.92
N PRO A 67 7.85 6.94 2.83
CA PRO A 67 7.06 6.04 3.66
C PRO A 67 7.14 4.58 3.20
N LEU A 68 7.22 3.68 4.19
CA LEU A 68 6.94 2.26 4.02
C LEU A 68 5.50 1.97 4.44
N ILE A 69 4.76 1.31 3.56
CA ILE A 69 3.42 0.77 3.83
C ILE A 69 3.49 -0.76 3.93
N VAL A 70 2.84 -1.35 4.93
CA VAL A 70 2.69 -2.81 5.03
C VAL A 70 1.31 -3.22 4.50
N ASN A 71 1.29 -4.25 3.66
CA ASN A 71 0.04 -4.80 3.12
C ASN A 71 -0.67 -5.71 4.15
N ASP A 72 -1.99 -5.54 4.28
CA ASP A 72 -2.99 -6.32 5.03
C ASP A 72 -2.78 -6.44 6.57
N ASP A 73 -1.58 -6.24 7.09
CA ASP A 73 -1.20 -6.65 8.45
C ASP A 73 -0.81 -5.48 9.35
N VAL A 74 -1.79 -5.01 10.16
CA VAL A 74 -1.62 -3.92 11.12
C VAL A 74 -0.58 -4.25 12.20
N ALA A 75 -0.54 -5.50 12.66
CA ALA A 75 0.38 -5.91 13.72
C ALA A 75 1.83 -5.89 13.23
N LEU A 76 2.06 -6.38 12.00
CA LEU A 76 3.35 -6.30 11.34
C LEU A 76 3.76 -4.84 11.09
N ALA A 77 2.85 -3.99 10.60
CA ALA A 77 3.11 -2.57 10.39
C ALA A 77 3.67 -1.90 11.65
N LYS A 78 3.01 -2.12 12.79
CA LYS A 78 3.46 -1.59 14.09
C LYS A 78 4.80 -2.16 14.53
N ARG A 79 4.99 -3.48 14.43
CA ARG A 79 6.23 -4.16 14.87
C ARG A 79 7.44 -3.76 14.03
N ALA A 80 7.24 -3.54 12.73
CA ALA A 80 8.30 -3.13 11.80
C ALA A 80 8.56 -1.60 11.81
N GLY A 81 7.77 -0.82 12.56
CA GLY A 81 7.86 0.65 12.53
C GLY A 81 7.53 1.25 11.16
N ALA A 82 6.63 0.61 10.42
CA ALA A 82 6.12 1.12 9.14
C ALA A 82 5.36 2.44 9.34
N ASP A 83 5.23 3.21 8.27
CA ASP A 83 4.51 4.49 8.28
C ASP A 83 3.02 4.33 7.99
N GLY A 84 2.59 3.14 7.56
CA GLY A 84 1.18 2.86 7.30
C GLY A 84 0.86 1.42 6.95
N VAL A 85 -0.43 1.17 6.77
CA VAL A 85 -0.99 -0.10 6.30
C VAL A 85 -1.83 0.14 5.04
N HIS A 86 -1.90 -0.86 4.16
CA HIS A 86 -2.83 -0.90 3.04
C HIS A 86 -3.75 -2.12 3.18
N ILE A 87 -5.06 -1.95 3.09
CA ILE A 87 -6.05 -3.03 3.24
C ILE A 87 -6.94 -3.20 2.01
N GLY A 88 -7.32 -4.45 1.73
CA GLY A 88 -8.28 -4.84 0.72
C GLY A 88 -9.69 -5.06 1.26
N ARG A 89 -10.53 -5.74 0.47
CA ARG A 89 -11.93 -6.04 0.84
C ARG A 89 -12.06 -7.04 1.99
N HIS A 90 -11.06 -7.88 2.19
CA HIS A 90 -11.14 -9.02 3.11
C HIS A 90 -10.26 -8.87 4.35
N ASP A 91 -9.62 -7.71 4.51
CA ASP A 91 -8.57 -7.49 5.50
C ASP A 91 -9.05 -6.67 6.71
N GLY A 92 -10.37 -6.57 6.89
CA GLY A 92 -11.03 -5.90 8.01
C GLY A 92 -11.95 -4.75 7.60
N ASP A 93 -12.73 -4.28 8.56
CA ASP A 93 -13.52 -3.05 8.43
C ASP A 93 -12.61 -1.81 8.52
N VAL A 94 -12.85 -0.82 7.66
CA VAL A 94 -11.97 0.36 7.56
C VAL A 94 -11.96 1.16 8.86
N ALA A 95 -13.11 1.34 9.52
CA ALA A 95 -13.19 2.10 10.76
C ALA A 95 -12.50 1.36 11.91
N ALA A 96 -12.71 0.04 11.99
CA ALA A 96 -12.01 -0.80 12.98
C ALA A 96 -10.49 -0.79 12.76
N VAL A 97 -10.03 -0.85 11.51
CA VAL A 97 -8.61 -0.74 11.20
C VAL A 97 -8.08 0.63 11.56
N ARG A 98 -8.79 1.73 11.23
CA ARG A 98 -8.42 3.10 11.59
C ARG A 98 -8.24 3.25 13.10
N GLU A 99 -9.15 2.70 13.90
CA GLU A 99 -9.04 2.68 15.35
C GLU A 99 -7.79 1.91 15.79
N ALA A 100 -7.59 0.71 15.25
CA ALA A 100 -6.44 -0.13 15.57
C ALA A 100 -5.11 0.53 15.21
N VAL A 101 -4.99 1.19 14.05
CA VAL A 101 -3.74 1.85 13.65
C VAL A 101 -3.51 3.18 14.37
N GLY A 102 -4.57 3.85 14.86
CA GLY A 102 -4.51 5.14 15.55
C GLY A 102 -4.03 6.28 14.64
N PRO A 103 -4.07 7.56 15.05
CA PRO A 103 -3.84 8.69 14.14
C PRO A 103 -2.41 8.82 13.57
N GLY A 104 -1.48 7.97 14.00
CA GLY A 104 -0.05 8.06 13.68
C GLY A 104 0.43 7.20 12.50
N LEU A 105 -0.45 6.40 11.89
CA LEU A 105 -0.12 5.59 10.71
C LEU A 105 -1.05 5.93 9.54
N LEU A 106 -0.51 5.91 8.32
CA LEU A 106 -1.30 6.04 7.10
C LEU A 106 -2.18 4.80 6.90
N LEU A 107 -3.43 5.01 6.47
CA LEU A 107 -4.37 3.95 6.09
C LEU A 107 -4.75 4.06 4.62
N GLY A 108 -4.27 3.12 3.82
CA GLY A 108 -4.66 2.95 2.42
C GLY A 108 -5.76 1.92 2.24
N VAL A 109 -6.69 2.18 1.33
CA VAL A 109 -7.78 1.23 1.03
C VAL A 109 -7.88 0.94 -0.47
N SER A 110 -7.81 -0.34 -0.84
CA SER A 110 -8.18 -0.77 -2.18
C SER A 110 -9.68 -0.62 -2.40
N CYS A 111 -10.06 0.17 -3.39
CA CYS A 111 -11.42 0.47 -3.81
C CYS A 111 -11.78 -0.16 -5.17
N TYR A 112 -10.81 -0.74 -5.87
CA TYR A 112 -11.01 -1.48 -7.12
C TYR A 112 -11.64 -0.58 -8.20
N THR A 113 -12.87 -0.85 -8.61
CA THR A 113 -13.67 -0.04 -9.56
C THR A 113 -14.83 0.69 -8.87
N ASP A 114 -14.90 0.65 -7.54
CA ASP A 114 -16.07 1.00 -6.75
C ASP A 114 -15.86 2.37 -6.06
N ILE A 115 -16.52 3.40 -6.59
CA ILE A 115 -16.44 4.75 -6.04
C ILE A 115 -17.15 4.88 -4.70
N ASP A 116 -18.23 4.14 -4.48
CA ASP A 116 -18.99 4.23 -3.23
C ASP A 116 -18.20 3.62 -2.08
N ARG A 117 -17.45 2.55 -2.35
CA ARG A 117 -16.44 2.04 -1.42
C ARG A 117 -15.36 3.08 -1.11
N ALA A 118 -14.91 3.85 -2.09
CA ALA A 118 -13.93 4.92 -1.85
C ALA A 118 -14.51 6.04 -0.97
N ARG A 119 -15.75 6.48 -1.23
CA ARG A 119 -16.48 7.44 -0.39
C ARG A 119 -16.59 6.94 1.05
N ALA A 120 -17.01 5.69 1.23
CA ALA A 120 -17.14 5.06 2.54
C ALA A 120 -15.78 4.92 3.25
N ALA A 121 -14.72 4.53 2.53
CA ALA A 121 -13.38 4.42 3.08
C ALA A 121 -12.83 5.77 3.57
N VAL A 122 -13.03 6.84 2.78
CA VAL A 122 -12.62 8.20 3.18
C VAL A 122 -13.39 8.68 4.39
N ALA A 123 -14.71 8.45 4.43
CA ALA A 123 -15.55 8.76 5.59
C ALA A 123 -15.11 7.99 6.85
N ALA A 124 -14.63 6.76 6.68
CA ALA A 124 -14.09 5.91 7.76
C ALA A 124 -12.63 6.23 8.14
N GLY A 125 -12.00 7.24 7.52
CA GLY A 125 -10.67 7.73 7.90
C GLY A 125 -9.50 7.18 7.08
N ALA A 126 -9.75 6.72 5.85
CA ALA A 126 -8.67 6.41 4.92
C ALA A 126 -7.88 7.68 4.53
N ASP A 127 -6.55 7.54 4.50
CA ASP A 127 -5.62 8.60 4.13
C ASP A 127 -5.41 8.66 2.61
N TYR A 128 -5.58 7.53 1.91
CA TYR A 128 -5.58 7.45 0.45
C TYR A 128 -6.37 6.23 -0.03
N VAL A 129 -6.78 6.24 -1.30
CA VAL A 129 -7.55 5.16 -1.92
C VAL A 129 -6.88 4.68 -3.21
N ALA A 130 -6.99 3.38 -3.48
CA ALA A 130 -6.40 2.76 -4.67
C ALA A 130 -7.47 2.16 -5.60
N PHE A 131 -7.34 2.41 -6.90
CA PHE A 131 -8.24 1.91 -7.94
C PHE A 131 -7.47 1.02 -8.92
N GLY A 132 -8.12 -0.03 -9.42
CA GLY A 132 -7.50 -1.00 -10.32
C GLY A 132 -8.32 -2.28 -10.49
N SER A 133 -8.03 -3.10 -11.49
CA SER A 133 -6.84 -3.03 -12.37
C SER A 133 -7.07 -2.26 -13.67
N PHE A 134 -6.21 -1.29 -14.01
CA PHE A 134 -6.33 -0.53 -15.27
C PHE A 134 -5.83 -1.28 -16.51
N TYR A 135 -4.97 -2.27 -16.35
CA TYR A 135 -4.55 -3.18 -17.42
C TYR A 135 -4.61 -4.63 -16.95
N PRO A 136 -4.66 -5.62 -17.87
CA PRO A 136 -4.54 -7.03 -17.53
C PRO A 136 -3.23 -7.27 -16.78
N SER A 137 -3.27 -8.06 -15.70
CA SER A 137 -2.09 -8.38 -14.92
C SER A 137 -1.91 -9.88 -14.80
N GLU A 138 -0.72 -10.37 -15.14
CA GLU A 138 -0.33 -11.77 -14.93
C GLU A 138 -0.25 -12.13 -13.43
N THR A 139 -0.03 -11.13 -12.58
CA THR A 139 0.06 -11.32 -11.11
C THR A 139 -1.31 -11.54 -10.43
N LYS A 140 -2.42 -11.20 -11.10
CA LYS A 140 -3.80 -11.38 -10.64
C LYS A 140 -4.75 -11.69 -11.82
N PRO A 141 -4.72 -12.93 -12.36
CA PRO A 141 -5.64 -13.34 -13.42
C PRO A 141 -7.08 -13.34 -12.90
N GLY A 142 -7.90 -12.39 -13.33
CA GLY A 142 -9.30 -12.20 -12.88
C GLY A 142 -9.59 -10.86 -12.20
N ALA A 143 -8.62 -9.94 -12.16
CA ALA A 143 -8.88 -8.58 -11.69
C ALA A 143 -9.91 -7.86 -12.59
N VAL A 144 -10.90 -7.22 -11.98
CA VAL A 144 -11.91 -6.43 -12.69
C VAL A 144 -11.22 -5.25 -13.38
N HIS A 145 -11.46 -5.11 -14.68
CA HIS A 145 -10.89 -3.99 -15.44
C HIS A 145 -11.54 -2.68 -15.02
N CYS A 146 -10.70 -1.71 -14.66
CA CYS A 146 -11.10 -0.42 -14.17
C CYS A 146 -11.04 0.61 -15.30
N GLY A 147 -12.18 1.24 -15.61
CA GLY A 147 -12.21 2.38 -16.53
C GLY A 147 -11.62 3.64 -15.86
N PHE A 148 -10.95 4.49 -16.64
CA PHE A 148 -10.37 5.73 -16.13
C PHE A 148 -11.38 6.73 -15.56
N ASP A 149 -12.67 6.56 -15.85
CA ASP A 149 -13.74 7.42 -15.32
C ASP A 149 -13.83 7.40 -13.80
N VAL A 150 -13.54 6.26 -13.16
CA VAL A 150 -13.55 6.20 -11.68
C VAL A 150 -12.52 7.15 -11.06
N LEU A 151 -11.37 7.35 -11.74
CA LEU A 151 -10.35 8.29 -11.26
C LEU A 151 -10.85 9.73 -11.36
N ARG A 152 -11.62 10.06 -12.40
CA ARG A 152 -12.21 11.40 -12.56
C ARG A 152 -13.21 11.68 -11.44
N GLU A 153 -14.06 10.71 -11.13
CA GLU A 153 -15.03 10.82 -10.04
C GLU A 153 -14.33 10.92 -8.68
N ALA A 154 -13.30 10.10 -8.46
CA ALA A 154 -12.55 10.07 -7.21
C ALA A 154 -11.76 11.35 -6.92
N ARG A 155 -11.53 12.23 -7.91
CA ARG A 155 -10.90 13.55 -7.67
C ARG A 155 -11.70 14.41 -6.71
N GLY A 156 -13.01 14.22 -6.62
CA GLY A 156 -13.88 14.93 -5.68
C GLY A 156 -13.71 14.49 -4.22
N LEU A 157 -12.96 13.42 -3.94
CA LEU A 157 -12.71 12.95 -2.58
C LEU A 157 -11.64 13.77 -1.83
N GLU A 158 -10.88 14.61 -2.54
CA GLU A 158 -9.78 15.43 -1.97
C GLU A 158 -8.75 14.60 -1.19
N LYS A 159 -8.55 13.34 -1.61
CA LYS A 159 -7.54 12.41 -1.08
C LYS A 159 -6.57 11.98 -2.19
N PRO A 160 -5.33 11.60 -1.84
CA PRO A 160 -4.43 10.96 -2.79
C PRO A 160 -5.07 9.71 -3.41
N LEU A 161 -4.93 9.59 -4.73
CA LEU A 161 -5.47 8.49 -5.52
C LEU A 161 -4.31 7.68 -6.08
N VAL A 162 -4.36 6.36 -5.88
CA VAL A 162 -3.35 5.43 -6.42
C VAL A 162 -4.00 4.62 -7.53
N ALA A 163 -3.40 4.64 -8.72
CA ALA A 163 -3.79 3.75 -9.80
C ALA A 163 -2.90 2.51 -9.81
N ILE A 164 -3.48 1.33 -9.94
CA ILE A 164 -2.76 0.05 -9.98
C ILE A 164 -3.35 -0.88 -11.04
N GLY A 165 -2.52 -1.80 -11.55
CA GLY A 165 -2.94 -2.90 -12.41
C GLY A 165 -2.45 -2.73 -13.84
N GLY A 166 -1.75 -3.77 -14.28
CA GLY A 166 -0.87 -3.88 -15.45
C GLY A 166 0.33 -4.71 -15.07
#